data_AF-A0A9R1CD48-F1
#
_entry.id   AF-A0A9R1CD48-F1
#
_cell.length_a   1.000
_cell.length_b   1.000
_cell.length_c   1.000
_cell.angle_alpha   90.00
_cell.angle_beta   90.00
_cell.angle_gamma   90.00
#
_symmetry.space_group_name_H-M   'P 1'
#
loop_
_entity.id
_entity.type
_entity.pdbx_description
1 polymer ?
#
loop_
_entity_poly.entity_id
_entity_poly.type
_entity_poly.pdbx_seq_one_letter_code
_entity_poly.pdbx_strand_id
1 'polypeptide(L)'
;MPNASSGPGEPLYPAVRQMAFETISHLGSRSFSHFLNATERYSDVLRFLTPDFASRRILLDAVKSYWRRSSEMRLVTLDKYLQYGILEGIDIVEWIFADDEAEGEEGDGWTDGDKWEVLSMCLEKHLGRVKAISRRLKVIEREDEAARARKAGEQLERGEDVNVEDDTNEDPRPETSKEARDAQTSLDIQSTRLEKVLLATFKHFIFALLPWTAEREEGISTSNEGLKGVLTLLDSNEEGLWGVRAKWGWYREFVRRYQAQLMPFSDIINATVISKMSRSEEEGSAEARAEKMVKSVWKVIYL
;
A
#
# COMPACT_ATOMS: atom_id res chain seq x y z
N MET A 1 19.89 -20.93 2.71
CA MET A 1 20.07 -19.71 1.88
C MET A 1 18.94 -19.69 0.85
N PRO A 2 17.76 -19.11 1.14
CA PRO A 2 16.65 -19.22 0.21
C PRO A 2 16.22 -17.84 -0.34
N ASN A 3 16.06 -17.77 -1.67
CA ASN A 3 15.30 -16.75 -2.40
C ASN A 3 16.01 -15.48 -2.89
N ALA A 4 17.31 -15.53 -3.20
CA ALA A 4 17.83 -14.65 -4.25
C ALA A 4 17.62 -15.36 -5.59
N SER A 5 16.42 -15.22 -6.17
CA SER A 5 16.29 -15.36 -7.63
C SER A 5 17.14 -14.22 -8.20
N SER A 6 18.42 -14.48 -8.42
CA SER A 6 19.29 -13.56 -9.16
C SER A 6 18.57 -13.31 -10.48
N GLY A 7 18.18 -12.06 -10.72
CA GLY A 7 17.58 -11.69 -12.00
C GLY A 7 18.48 -12.07 -13.17
N PRO A 8 18.00 -11.95 -14.41
CA PRO A 8 18.80 -12.26 -15.58
C PRO A 8 20.14 -11.50 -15.55
N GLY A 9 21.24 -12.23 -15.80
CA GLY A 9 22.60 -11.68 -15.77
C GLY A 9 22.86 -10.63 -16.85
N GLU A 10 22.02 -10.59 -17.88
CA GLU A 10 21.96 -9.54 -18.90
C GLU A 10 20.58 -8.86 -18.88
N PRO A 11 20.49 -7.55 -19.17
CA PRO A 11 19.20 -6.85 -19.22
C PRO A 11 18.28 -7.46 -20.29
N LEU A 12 17.14 -8.00 -19.86
CA LEU A 12 16.11 -8.44 -20.80
C LEU A 12 15.37 -7.24 -21.39
N TYR A 13 15.13 -7.27 -22.71
CA TYR A 13 14.33 -6.25 -23.38
C TYR A 13 12.90 -6.20 -22.81
N PRO A 14 12.31 -5.00 -22.62
CA PRO A 14 10.94 -4.87 -22.11
C PRO A 14 9.90 -5.69 -22.86
N ALA A 15 9.99 -5.74 -24.19
CA ALA A 15 9.09 -6.52 -25.05
C ALA A 15 9.16 -8.04 -24.76
N VAL A 16 10.33 -8.56 -24.40
CA VAL A 16 10.50 -9.99 -24.08
C VAL A 16 9.82 -10.30 -22.74
N ARG A 17 9.95 -9.41 -21.75
CA ARG A 17 9.24 -9.53 -20.48
C ARG A 17 7.73 -9.50 -20.68
N GLN A 18 7.24 -8.50 -21.42
CA GLN A 18 5.82 -8.35 -21.72
C GLN A 18 5.26 -9.60 -22.42
N MET A 19 5.93 -10.09 -23.47
CA MET A 19 5.55 -11.32 -24.16
C MET A 19 5.45 -12.51 -23.20
N ALA A 20 6.42 -12.68 -22.29
CA ALA A 20 6.39 -13.76 -21.31
C ALA A 20 5.21 -13.63 -20.33
N PHE A 21 4.96 -12.44 -19.81
CA PHE A 21 3.87 -12.17 -18.87
C PHE A 21 2.48 -12.38 -19.50
N GLU A 22 2.29 -11.90 -20.74
CA GLU A 22 1.07 -12.11 -21.50
C GLU A 22 0.88 -13.61 -21.83
N THR A 23 1.95 -14.32 -22.17
CA THR A 23 1.91 -15.77 -22.41
C THR A 23 1.51 -16.56 -21.16
N ILE A 24 2.08 -16.25 -20.00
CA ILE A 24 1.70 -16.89 -18.73
C ILE A 24 0.23 -16.59 -18.39
N SER A 25 -0.20 -15.35 -18.60
CA SER A 25 -1.61 -14.96 -18.41
C SER A 25 -2.55 -15.73 -19.35
N HIS A 26 -2.11 -16.00 -20.58
CA HIS A 26 -2.83 -16.80 -21.56
C HIS A 26 -2.96 -18.27 -21.17
N LEU A 27 -1.90 -18.89 -20.64
CA LEU A 27 -1.96 -20.27 -20.12
C LEU A 27 -3.03 -20.42 -19.02
N GLY A 28 -3.26 -19.36 -18.25
CA GLY A 28 -4.23 -19.30 -17.18
C GLY A 28 -5.66 -18.90 -17.60
N SER A 29 -5.89 -18.51 -18.85
CA SER A 29 -7.06 -17.67 -19.17
C SER A 29 -8.40 -18.38 -19.24
N ARG A 30 -8.44 -19.70 -19.09
CA ARG A 30 -9.66 -20.50 -19.22
C ARG A 30 -10.59 -20.40 -18.01
N SER A 31 -10.03 -20.35 -16.81
CA SER A 31 -10.79 -20.17 -15.57
C SER A 31 -9.86 -19.72 -14.45
N PHE A 32 -10.44 -19.26 -13.34
CA PHE A 32 -9.66 -18.88 -12.17
C PHE A 32 -8.73 -19.99 -11.67
N SER A 33 -9.16 -21.25 -11.68
CA SER A 33 -8.32 -22.38 -11.29
C SER A 33 -7.14 -22.61 -12.24
N HIS A 34 -7.34 -22.41 -13.55
CA HIS A 34 -6.24 -22.49 -14.52
C HIS A 34 -5.24 -21.36 -14.30
N PHE A 35 -5.74 -20.15 -14.02
CA PHE A 35 -4.92 -18.99 -13.67
C PHE A 35 -4.05 -19.24 -12.42
N LEU A 36 -4.64 -19.76 -11.34
CA LEU A 36 -3.88 -20.10 -10.14
C LEU A 36 -2.81 -21.16 -10.41
N ASN A 37 -3.16 -22.24 -11.10
CA ASN A 37 -2.22 -23.30 -11.43
C ASN A 37 -1.04 -22.77 -12.29
N ALA A 38 -1.32 -21.91 -13.27
CA ALA A 38 -0.30 -21.28 -14.09
C ALA A 38 0.60 -20.36 -13.24
N THR A 39 -0.01 -19.52 -12.40
CA THR A 39 0.73 -18.60 -11.53
C THR A 39 1.63 -19.33 -10.55
N GLU A 40 1.15 -20.39 -9.91
CA GLU A 40 1.94 -21.16 -8.95
C GLU A 40 3.11 -21.87 -9.64
N ARG A 41 2.84 -22.52 -10.78
CA ARG A 41 3.85 -23.21 -11.59
C ARG A 41 4.95 -22.28 -12.09
N TYR A 42 4.61 -21.05 -12.45
CA TYR A 42 5.55 -20.08 -13.02
C TYR A 42 5.95 -18.96 -12.04
N SER A 43 5.66 -19.10 -10.75
CA SER A 43 5.92 -18.05 -9.76
C SER A 43 7.40 -17.67 -9.66
N ASP A 44 8.31 -18.64 -9.75
CA ASP A 44 9.75 -18.39 -9.75
C ASP A 44 10.22 -17.72 -11.05
N VAL A 45 9.62 -18.07 -12.19
CA VAL A 45 9.89 -17.40 -13.47
C VAL A 45 9.42 -15.94 -13.41
N LEU A 46 8.24 -15.69 -12.85
CA LEU A 46 7.73 -14.33 -12.67
C LEU A 46 8.69 -13.51 -11.80
N ARG A 47 9.12 -14.03 -10.64
CA ARG A 47 10.09 -13.35 -9.77
C ARG A 47 11.43 -13.11 -10.46
N PHE A 48 11.91 -14.08 -11.25
CA PHE A 48 13.14 -13.95 -12.02
C PHE A 48 13.06 -12.84 -13.07
N LEU A 49 11.90 -12.71 -13.74
CA LEU A 49 11.67 -11.67 -14.74
C LEU A 49 11.40 -10.29 -14.12
N THR A 50 11.08 -10.23 -12.83
CA THR A 50 10.74 -9.00 -12.10
C THR A 50 11.68 -8.65 -10.93
N PRO A 51 13.01 -8.58 -11.11
CA PRO A 51 13.95 -8.34 -10.00
C PRO A 51 13.89 -6.90 -9.45
N ASP A 52 13.40 -5.95 -10.23
CA ASP A 52 13.45 -4.52 -9.94
C ASP A 52 12.12 -3.81 -10.23
N PHE A 53 11.99 -2.57 -9.77
CA PHE A 53 10.77 -1.77 -9.93
C PHE A 53 10.35 -1.57 -11.39
N ALA A 54 11.30 -1.29 -12.30
CA ALA A 54 10.99 -1.07 -13.71
C ALA A 54 10.46 -2.34 -14.38
N SER A 55 11.04 -3.50 -14.03
CA SER A 55 10.54 -4.80 -14.50
C SER A 55 9.15 -5.15 -13.96
N ARG A 56 8.82 -4.77 -12.72
CA ARG A 56 7.48 -4.93 -12.14
C ARG A 56 6.47 -3.97 -12.76
N ARG A 57 6.87 -2.75 -13.14
CA ARG A 57 6.05 -1.82 -13.92
C ARG A 57 5.62 -2.43 -15.27
N ILE A 58 6.53 -3.13 -15.96
CA ILE A 58 6.22 -3.85 -17.21
C ILE A 58 5.23 -4.99 -16.96
N LEU A 59 5.35 -5.72 -15.84
CA LEU A 59 4.37 -6.74 -15.45
C LEU A 59 2.98 -6.15 -15.25
N LEU A 60 2.89 -5.01 -14.57
CA LEU A 60 1.63 -4.30 -14.34
C LEU A 60 0.97 -3.85 -15.64
N ASP A 61 1.75 -3.30 -16.58
CA ASP A 61 1.26 -2.97 -17.94
C ASP A 61 0.76 -4.20 -18.70
N ALA A 62 1.52 -5.29 -18.66
CA ALA A 62 1.14 -6.53 -19.32
C ALA A 62 -0.18 -7.08 -18.76
N VAL A 63 -0.37 -7.03 -17.43
CA VAL A 63 -1.62 -7.44 -16.77
C VAL A 63 -2.78 -6.54 -17.19
N LYS A 64 -2.60 -5.21 -17.19
CA LYS A 64 -3.63 -4.25 -17.63
C LYS A 64 -4.01 -4.45 -19.10
N SER A 65 -3.02 -4.57 -19.97
CA SER A 65 -3.19 -4.78 -21.42
C SER A 65 -3.91 -6.10 -21.73
N TYR A 66 -3.47 -7.20 -21.10
CA TYR A 66 -4.01 -8.53 -21.34
C TYR A 66 -5.45 -8.65 -20.81
N TRP A 67 -5.68 -8.22 -19.57
CA TRP A 67 -6.99 -8.26 -18.92
C TRP A 67 -7.84 -7.01 -19.13
N ARG A 68 -7.58 -6.22 -20.19
CA ARG A 68 -8.30 -4.95 -20.45
C ARG A 68 -9.83 -5.08 -20.51
N ARG A 69 -10.34 -6.26 -20.87
CA ARG A 69 -11.78 -6.57 -20.95
C ARG A 69 -12.36 -7.23 -19.70
N SER A 70 -11.57 -7.41 -18.64
CA SER A 70 -12.01 -8.03 -17.39
C SER A 70 -11.30 -7.36 -16.21
N SER A 71 -11.96 -6.36 -15.61
CA SER A 71 -11.49 -5.71 -14.37
C SER A 71 -11.35 -6.69 -13.23
N GLU A 72 -12.31 -7.61 -13.08
CA GLU A 72 -12.27 -8.67 -12.08
C GLU A 72 -11.01 -9.54 -12.19
N MET A 73 -10.66 -10.00 -13.39
CA MET A 73 -9.47 -10.84 -13.57
C MET A 73 -8.18 -10.04 -13.39
N ARG A 74 -8.15 -8.77 -13.78
CA ARG A 74 -7.04 -7.86 -13.47
C ARG A 74 -6.86 -7.75 -11.95
N LEU A 75 -7.92 -7.44 -11.21
CA LEU A 75 -7.91 -7.31 -9.75
C LEU A 75 -7.43 -8.60 -9.07
N VAL A 76 -7.96 -9.75 -9.49
CA VAL A 76 -7.57 -11.07 -9.00
C VAL A 76 -6.09 -11.39 -9.30
N THR A 77 -5.61 -11.01 -10.49
CA THR A 77 -4.21 -11.24 -10.88
C THR A 77 -3.26 -10.43 -10.00
N LEU A 78 -3.53 -9.15 -9.83
CA LEU A 78 -2.75 -8.26 -8.98
C LEU A 78 -2.78 -8.71 -7.50
N ASP A 79 -3.95 -9.12 -7.02
CA ASP A 79 -4.11 -9.70 -5.68
C ASP A 79 -3.18 -10.91 -5.49
N LYS A 80 -3.18 -11.86 -6.43
CA LYS A 80 -2.34 -13.06 -6.33
C LYS A 80 -0.86 -12.77 -6.46
N TYR A 81 -0.47 -11.83 -7.31
CA TYR A 81 0.93 -11.42 -7.43
C TYR A 81 1.46 -10.72 -6.16
N LEU A 82 0.63 -9.93 -5.47
CA LEU A 82 0.95 -9.43 -4.13
C LEU A 82 1.01 -10.56 -3.10
N GLN A 83 0.12 -11.56 -3.19
CA GLN A 83 0.09 -12.70 -2.26
C GLN A 83 1.37 -13.54 -2.36
N TYR A 84 1.83 -13.82 -3.57
CA TYR A 84 3.03 -14.61 -3.82
C TYR A 84 4.32 -13.78 -3.73
N GLY A 85 4.25 -12.47 -3.47
CA GLY A 85 5.45 -11.62 -3.40
C GLY A 85 6.17 -11.49 -4.73
N ILE A 86 5.42 -11.52 -5.83
CA ILE A 86 5.90 -11.16 -7.17
C ILE A 86 5.86 -9.63 -7.31
N LEU A 87 4.81 -9.01 -6.76
CA LEU A 87 4.65 -7.56 -6.65
C LEU A 87 4.76 -7.13 -5.19
N GLU A 88 5.19 -5.89 -4.99
CA GLU A 88 5.14 -5.16 -3.73
C GLU A 88 3.99 -4.13 -3.76
N GLY A 89 3.45 -3.79 -2.58
CA GLY A 89 2.35 -2.83 -2.49
C GLY A 89 2.71 -1.45 -3.02
N ILE A 90 3.97 -1.04 -2.88
CA ILE A 90 4.45 0.24 -3.41
C ILE A 90 4.42 0.25 -4.94
N ASP A 91 4.71 -0.87 -5.61
CA ASP A 91 4.65 -0.93 -7.07
C ASP A 91 3.23 -0.63 -7.58
N ILE A 92 2.21 -1.13 -6.88
CA ILE A 92 0.80 -0.86 -7.21
C ILE A 92 0.47 0.62 -7.03
N VAL A 93 0.88 1.21 -5.91
CA VAL A 93 0.59 2.62 -5.62
C VAL A 93 1.24 3.52 -6.67
N GLU A 94 2.53 3.35 -6.94
CA GLU A 94 3.22 4.14 -7.96
C GLU A 94 2.57 3.95 -9.35
N TRP A 95 2.18 2.71 -9.66
CA TRP A 95 1.58 2.36 -10.95
C TRP A 95 0.23 3.04 -11.22
N ILE A 96 -0.70 3.01 -10.27
CA ILE A 96 -2.05 3.55 -10.49
C ILE A 96 -2.05 5.07 -10.67
N PHE A 97 -1.07 5.77 -10.10
CA PHE A 97 -0.95 7.22 -10.16
C PHE A 97 -0.03 7.70 -11.30
N ALA A 98 0.76 6.82 -11.92
CA ALA A 98 1.68 7.17 -13.01
C ALA A 98 1.02 7.41 -14.38
N ASP A 99 -0.20 6.91 -14.60
CA ASP A 99 -0.80 6.73 -15.94
C ASP A 99 -1.80 7.82 -16.36
N ASP A 100 -1.72 9.03 -15.80
CA ASP A 100 -2.81 10.01 -15.91
C ASP A 100 -2.73 10.98 -17.11
N GLU A 101 -1.68 10.97 -17.94
CA GLU A 101 -1.54 11.91 -19.07
C GLU A 101 -1.98 11.33 -20.43
N ALA A 102 -2.08 10.00 -20.57
CA ALA A 102 -2.30 9.33 -21.87
C ALA A 102 -3.74 8.84 -22.10
N GLU A 103 -4.57 8.76 -21.06
CA GLU A 103 -5.96 8.33 -21.18
C GLU A 103 -6.84 9.56 -21.44
N GLY A 104 -7.25 9.73 -22.71
CA GLY A 104 -8.26 10.71 -23.10
C GLY A 104 -9.59 10.47 -22.38
N GLU A 105 -10.60 11.29 -22.69
CA GLU A 105 -11.89 11.36 -21.98
C GLU A 105 -12.70 10.05 -21.87
N GLU A 106 -12.25 8.94 -22.46
CA GLU A 106 -12.76 7.59 -22.19
C GLU A 106 -12.07 6.98 -20.95
N GLY A 107 -12.62 7.29 -19.77
CA GLY A 107 -12.42 6.56 -18.50
C GLY A 107 -10.97 6.42 -18.03
N ASP A 108 -10.49 7.38 -17.23
CA ASP A 108 -9.13 7.43 -16.66
C ASP A 108 -8.86 6.38 -15.55
N GLY A 109 -9.70 5.34 -15.44
CA GLY A 109 -9.68 4.35 -14.38
C GLY A 109 -10.14 4.86 -12.99
N TRP A 110 -10.23 6.18 -12.79
CA TRP A 110 -10.73 6.76 -11.53
C TRP A 110 -12.22 7.03 -11.60
N THR A 111 -12.73 7.45 -12.76
CA THR A 111 -14.18 7.69 -12.96
C THR A 111 -15.01 6.42 -12.97
N ASP A 112 -14.47 5.30 -13.45
CA ASP A 112 -15.15 4.00 -13.47
C ASP A 112 -14.89 3.17 -12.19
N GLY A 113 -13.97 3.62 -11.33
CA GLY A 113 -13.65 3.02 -10.04
C GLY A 113 -12.56 1.94 -10.08
N ASP A 114 -12.04 1.58 -11.25
CA ASP A 114 -11.08 0.47 -11.38
C ASP A 114 -9.79 0.71 -10.58
N LYS A 115 -9.19 1.90 -10.71
CA LYS A 115 -7.98 2.27 -9.97
C LYS A 115 -8.23 2.27 -8.47
N TRP A 116 -9.42 2.67 -8.03
CA TRP A 116 -9.81 2.62 -6.62
C TRP A 116 -9.96 1.19 -6.10
N GLU A 117 -10.56 0.28 -6.87
CA GLU A 117 -10.68 -1.12 -6.49
C GLU A 117 -9.32 -1.78 -6.32
N VAL A 118 -8.40 -1.54 -7.27
CA VAL A 118 -7.00 -2.01 -7.20
C VAL A 118 -6.28 -1.43 -5.98
N LEU A 119 -6.39 -0.11 -5.75
CA LEU A 119 -5.78 0.55 -4.60
C LEU A 119 -6.32 -0.01 -3.27
N SER A 120 -7.65 -0.11 -3.17
CA SER A 120 -8.33 -0.62 -1.97
C SER A 120 -7.93 -2.06 -1.67
N MET A 121 -7.86 -2.92 -2.69
CA MET A 121 -7.39 -4.30 -2.53
C MET A 121 -5.96 -4.34 -2.01
N CYS A 122 -5.06 -3.52 -2.55
CA CYS A 122 -3.67 -3.43 -2.09
C CYS A 122 -3.59 -3.02 -0.61
N LEU A 123 -4.28 -1.93 -0.23
CA LEU A 123 -4.31 -1.42 1.13
C LEU A 123 -4.91 -2.41 2.13
N GLU A 124 -6.06 -3.00 1.80
CA GLU A 124 -6.70 -4.01 2.65
C GLU A 124 -5.87 -5.28 2.78
N LYS A 125 -5.12 -5.68 1.75
CA LYS A 125 -4.19 -6.81 1.83
C LYS A 125 -3.08 -6.55 2.84
N HIS A 126 -2.45 -5.38 2.80
CA HIS A 126 -1.43 -5.01 3.78
C HIS A 126 -2.00 -4.86 5.19
N LEU A 127 -3.15 -4.21 5.33
CA LEU A 127 -3.84 -4.07 6.61
C LEU A 127 -4.27 -5.42 7.19
N GLY A 128 -4.76 -6.32 6.34
CA GLY A 128 -5.16 -7.68 6.70
C GLY A 128 -3.99 -8.50 7.25
N ARG A 129 -2.79 -8.38 6.64
CA ARG A 129 -1.56 -9.03 7.13
C ARG A 129 -1.18 -8.55 8.54
N VAL A 130 -1.16 -7.23 8.76
CA VAL A 130 -0.87 -6.65 10.09
C VAL A 130 -1.89 -7.12 11.13
N LYS A 131 -3.18 -7.04 10.80
CA LYS A 131 -4.26 -7.50 11.69
C LYS A 131 -4.16 -8.99 12.01
N ALA A 132 -3.82 -9.83 11.04
CA ALA A 132 -3.67 -11.27 11.23
C ALA A 132 -2.50 -11.60 12.17
N ILE A 133 -1.33 -10.97 11.97
CA ILE A 133 -0.15 -11.19 12.81
C ILE A 133 -0.39 -10.64 14.22
N SER A 134 -0.96 -9.45 14.35
CA SER A 134 -1.30 -8.86 15.66
C SER A 134 -2.26 -9.74 16.46
N ARG A 135 -3.27 -10.34 15.81
CA ARG A 135 -4.16 -11.31 16.48
C ARG A 135 -3.40 -12.57 16.91
N ARG A 136 -2.52 -13.09 16.06
CA ARG A 136 -1.71 -14.28 16.39
C ARG A 136 -0.79 -14.00 17.58
N LEU A 137 -0.12 -12.84 17.60
CA LEU A 137 0.75 -12.44 18.70
C LEU A 137 0.00 -12.40 20.04
N LYS A 138 -1.20 -11.80 20.07
CA LYS A 138 -2.05 -11.77 21.28
C LYS A 138 -2.45 -13.17 21.78
N VAL A 139 -2.60 -14.13 20.88
CA VAL A 139 -2.88 -15.52 21.26
C VAL A 139 -1.64 -16.14 21.89
N ILE A 140 -0.48 -16.01 21.25
CA ILE A 140 0.81 -16.52 21.77
C ILE A 140 1.10 -15.93 23.15
N GLU A 141 0.95 -14.62 23.34
CA GLU A 141 1.19 -13.95 24.62
C GLU A 141 0.31 -14.48 25.75
N ARG A 142 -0.97 -14.76 25.46
CA ARG A 142 -1.92 -15.35 26.41
C ARG A 142 -1.58 -16.80 26.76
N GLU A 143 -1.16 -17.58 25.78
CA GLU A 143 -0.74 -18.97 25.99
C GLU A 143 0.55 -19.03 26.84
N ASP A 144 1.51 -18.16 26.55
CA ASP A 144 2.73 -18.00 27.32
C ASP A 144 2.43 -17.59 28.77
N GLU A 145 1.52 -16.64 28.97
CA GLU A 145 1.08 -16.22 30.31
C GLU A 145 0.39 -17.35 31.07
N ALA A 146 -0.52 -18.07 30.43
CA ALA A 146 -1.20 -19.21 31.03
C ALA A 146 -0.22 -20.34 31.40
N ALA A 147 0.78 -20.61 30.54
CA ALA A 147 1.81 -21.61 30.82
C ALA A 147 2.70 -21.20 32.01
N ARG A 148 3.05 -19.90 32.13
CA ARG A 148 3.77 -19.37 33.29
C ARG A 148 2.95 -19.48 34.57
N ALA A 149 1.67 -19.11 34.54
CA ALA A 149 0.80 -19.21 35.70
C ALA A 149 0.65 -20.66 36.20
N ARG A 150 0.56 -21.63 35.27
CA ARG A 150 0.54 -23.06 35.62
C ARG A 150 1.84 -23.51 36.28
N LYS A 151 3.00 -23.17 35.71
CA LYS A 151 4.31 -23.52 36.29
C LYS A 151 4.49 -22.92 37.69
N ALA A 152 4.10 -21.66 37.89
CA ALA A 152 4.16 -21.02 39.20
C ALA A 152 3.24 -21.72 40.22
N GLY A 153 2.03 -22.12 39.80
CA GLY A 153 1.11 -22.90 40.64
C GLY A 153 1.66 -24.27 41.03
N GLU A 154 2.27 -24.99 40.09
CA GLU A 154 2.91 -26.29 40.34
C GLU A 154 4.12 -26.19 41.30
N GLN A 155 4.90 -25.10 41.21
CA GLN A 155 6.01 -24.84 42.14
C GLN A 155 5.51 -24.55 43.56
N LEU A 156 4.45 -23.74 43.69
CA LEU A 156 3.78 -23.46 44.97
C LEU A 156 3.20 -24.74 45.61
N GLU A 157 2.60 -25.64 44.81
CA GLU A 157 2.04 -26.91 45.32
C GLU A 157 3.11 -27.92 45.75
N ARG A 158 4.32 -27.87 45.19
CA ARG A 158 5.44 -28.73 45.59
C ARG A 158 6.09 -28.33 46.92
N GLY A 159 5.69 -27.20 47.51
CA GLY A 159 6.27 -26.71 48.76
C GLY A 159 7.73 -26.27 48.63
N GLU A 160 8.20 -25.98 47.40
CA GLU A 160 9.43 -25.23 47.20
C GLU A 160 9.16 -23.81 47.71
N ASP A 161 9.88 -23.41 48.77
CA ASP A 161 9.83 -22.05 49.29
C ASP A 161 10.22 -21.12 48.15
N VAL A 162 9.40 -20.12 47.87
CA VAL A 162 9.70 -19.07 46.89
C VAL A 162 10.75 -18.16 47.53
N ASN A 163 11.95 -18.70 47.74
CA ASN A 163 13.05 -17.96 48.31
C ASN A 163 13.56 -17.04 47.20
N VAL A 164 13.19 -15.76 47.31
CA VAL A 164 13.53 -14.66 46.37
C VAL A 164 15.02 -14.29 46.44
N GLU A 165 15.84 -15.04 47.18
CA GLU A 165 17.25 -14.75 47.36
C GLU A 165 18.09 -16.02 47.14
N ASP A 166 18.37 -16.36 45.87
CA ASP A 166 19.72 -16.84 45.53
C ASP A 166 20.17 -16.31 44.17
N ASP A 167 21.38 -15.77 44.22
CA ASP A 167 22.06 -14.94 43.26
C ASP A 167 22.64 -15.81 42.14
N THR A 168 21.93 -15.92 41.03
CA THR A 168 22.60 -15.98 39.73
C THR A 168 22.08 -14.83 38.88
N ASN A 169 23.01 -14.07 38.35
CA ASN A 169 22.87 -12.91 37.47
C ASN A 169 22.10 -13.22 36.16
N GLU A 170 20.85 -13.67 36.26
CA GLU A 170 19.92 -13.76 35.16
C GLU A 170 18.90 -12.63 35.31
N ASP A 171 19.09 -11.63 34.45
CA ASP A 171 18.22 -10.49 34.23
C ASP A 171 16.72 -10.82 34.45
N PRO A 172 15.99 -10.10 35.32
CA PRO A 172 14.59 -10.39 35.66
C PRO A 172 13.60 -10.01 34.54
N ARG A 173 14.09 -9.90 33.30
CA ARG A 173 13.25 -9.64 32.14
C ARG A 173 12.63 -10.97 31.71
N PRO A 174 11.28 -11.09 31.69
CA PRO A 174 10.62 -12.33 31.33
C PRO A 174 11.08 -12.73 29.93
N GLU A 175 11.68 -13.93 29.80
CA GLU A 175 12.03 -14.46 28.49
C GLU A 175 10.74 -14.72 27.71
N THR A 176 10.33 -13.74 26.91
CA THR A 176 9.30 -13.90 25.88
C THR A 176 9.65 -15.11 25.03
N SER A 177 8.68 -15.97 24.74
CA SER A 177 8.94 -17.17 23.94
C SER A 177 9.56 -16.78 22.60
N LYS A 178 10.39 -17.67 22.04
CA LYS A 178 10.95 -17.47 20.70
C LYS A 178 9.85 -17.21 19.67
N GLU A 179 8.72 -17.90 19.79
CA GLU A 179 7.56 -17.70 18.92
C GLU A 179 6.97 -16.29 19.05
N ALA A 180 6.84 -15.74 20.26
CA ALA A 180 6.40 -14.36 20.47
C ALA A 180 7.39 -13.36 19.85
N ARG A 181 8.70 -13.57 20.02
CA ARG A 181 9.75 -12.71 19.42
C ARG A 181 9.71 -12.73 17.88
N ASP A 182 9.56 -13.92 17.29
CA ASP A 182 9.45 -14.09 15.83
C ASP A 182 8.16 -13.44 15.29
N ALA A 183 7.04 -13.60 16.01
CA ALA A 183 5.76 -12.96 15.66
C ALA A 183 5.81 -11.44 15.78
N GLN A 184 6.45 -10.89 16.81
CA GLN A 184 6.68 -9.46 16.97
C GLN A 184 7.55 -8.90 15.85
N THR A 185 8.67 -9.56 15.54
CA THR A 185 9.54 -9.16 14.42
C THR A 185 8.76 -9.12 13.10
N SER A 186 7.92 -10.12 12.86
CA SER A 186 7.05 -10.17 11.68
C SER A 186 6.02 -9.04 11.66
N LEU A 187 5.44 -8.71 12.82
CA LEU A 187 4.50 -7.60 12.98
C LEU A 187 5.15 -6.26 12.64
N ASP A 188 6.37 -6.03 13.14
CA ASP A 188 7.12 -4.79 12.88
C ASP A 188 7.38 -4.64 11.38
N ILE A 189 7.87 -5.70 10.73
CA ILE A 189 8.12 -5.70 9.27
C ILE A 189 6.86 -5.39 8.47
N GLN A 190 5.73 -6.04 8.77
CA GLN A 190 4.48 -5.79 8.04
C GLN A 190 3.89 -4.40 8.36
N SER A 191 4.07 -3.90 9.58
CA SER A 191 3.61 -2.56 9.97
C SER A 191 4.39 -1.48 9.23
N THR A 192 5.71 -1.59 9.13
CA THR A 192 6.53 -0.67 8.33
C THR A 192 6.17 -0.72 6.85
N ARG A 193 5.82 -1.91 6.31
CA ARG A 193 5.34 -2.03 4.92
C ARG A 193 4.00 -1.32 4.72
N LEU A 194 3.04 -1.53 5.63
CA LEU A 194 1.74 -0.85 5.58
C LEU A 194 1.91 0.68 5.68
N GLU A 195 2.77 1.15 6.58
CA GLU A 195 3.10 2.57 6.74
C GLU A 195 3.61 3.16 5.42
N LYS A 196 4.61 2.54 4.80
CA LYS A 196 5.16 3.00 3.51
C LYS A 196 4.09 3.11 2.43
N VAL A 197 3.23 2.11 2.31
CA VAL A 197 2.16 2.08 1.29
C VAL A 197 1.11 3.17 1.59
N LEU A 198 0.70 3.36 2.85
CA LEU A 198 -0.26 4.40 3.24
C LEU A 198 0.29 5.81 3.01
N LEU A 199 1.53 6.07 3.41
CA LEU A 199 2.18 7.36 3.23
C LEU A 199 2.39 7.68 1.75
N ALA A 200 2.82 6.71 0.95
CA ALA A 200 2.92 6.87 -0.50
C ALA A 200 1.55 7.16 -1.12
N THR A 201 0.51 6.41 -0.74
CA THR A 201 -0.86 6.65 -1.24
C THR A 201 -1.34 8.05 -0.89
N PHE A 202 -1.12 8.50 0.35
CA PHE A 202 -1.47 9.86 0.77
C PHE A 202 -0.74 10.90 -0.09
N LYS A 203 0.60 10.77 -0.20
CA LYS A 203 1.43 11.67 -1.01
C LYS A 203 0.94 11.75 -2.46
N HIS A 204 0.68 10.61 -3.10
CA HIS A 204 0.24 10.56 -4.50
C HIS A 204 -1.15 11.14 -4.72
N PHE A 205 -2.10 10.94 -3.79
CA PHE A 205 -3.37 11.67 -3.86
C PHE A 205 -3.18 13.18 -3.78
N ILE A 206 -2.27 13.65 -2.92
CA ILE A 206 -1.97 15.08 -2.83
C ILE A 206 -1.36 15.60 -4.13
N PHE A 207 -0.41 14.87 -4.71
CA PHE A 207 0.20 15.25 -5.99
C PHE A 207 -0.81 15.28 -7.13
N ALA A 208 -1.72 14.30 -7.19
CA ALA A 208 -2.76 14.26 -8.22
C ALA A 208 -3.79 15.38 -8.07
N LEU A 209 -4.08 15.83 -6.84
CA LEU A 209 -5.07 16.88 -6.55
C LEU A 209 -4.47 18.29 -6.56
N LEU A 210 -3.21 18.42 -6.16
CA LEU A 210 -2.47 19.67 -6.02
C LEU A 210 -1.10 19.54 -6.71
N PRO A 211 -1.04 19.50 -8.06
CA PRO A 211 0.19 19.14 -8.77
C PRO A 211 1.37 20.09 -8.50
N TRP A 212 1.12 21.37 -8.21
CA TRP A 212 2.14 22.34 -7.77
C TRP A 212 2.89 21.93 -6.49
N THR A 213 2.33 21.03 -5.67
CA THR A 213 3.04 20.47 -4.52
C THR A 213 4.11 19.45 -4.94
N ALA A 214 3.88 18.73 -6.05
CA ALA A 214 4.85 17.83 -6.66
C ALA A 214 5.93 18.63 -7.41
N GLU A 215 5.55 19.66 -8.16
CA GLU A 215 6.53 20.51 -8.88
C GLU A 215 7.55 21.13 -7.91
N ARG A 216 7.08 21.56 -6.71
CA ARG A 216 7.92 22.11 -5.65
C ARG A 216 8.84 21.07 -4.99
N GLU A 217 8.48 19.78 -5.02
CA GLU A 217 9.24 18.71 -4.36
C GLU A 217 10.20 18.00 -5.31
N GLU A 218 9.75 17.69 -6.52
CA GLU A 218 10.43 16.81 -7.46
C GLU A 218 10.89 17.54 -8.73
N GLY A 219 10.54 18.82 -8.90
CA GLY A 219 10.92 19.62 -10.06
C GLY A 219 10.25 19.17 -11.37
N ILE A 220 9.22 18.32 -11.27
CA ILE A 220 8.45 17.81 -12.39
C ILE A 220 7.41 18.86 -12.75
N SER A 221 7.50 19.48 -13.93
CA SER A 221 6.43 20.36 -14.41
C SER A 221 5.29 19.52 -14.97
N THR A 222 4.08 19.74 -14.48
CA THR A 222 2.89 19.00 -14.93
C THR A 222 1.93 19.97 -15.61
N SER A 223 1.38 19.62 -16.77
CA SER A 223 0.29 20.38 -17.40
C SER A 223 -1.04 20.21 -16.68
N ASN A 224 -1.12 19.32 -15.70
CA ASN A 224 -2.30 19.05 -14.91
C ASN A 224 -2.53 20.18 -13.88
N GLU A 225 -3.68 20.84 -13.96
CA GLU A 225 -4.07 21.88 -13.01
C GLU A 225 -4.74 21.33 -11.74
N GLY A 226 -5.01 20.03 -11.67
CA GLY A 226 -5.65 19.38 -10.53
C GLY A 226 -6.94 20.09 -10.10
N LEU A 227 -7.12 20.23 -8.78
CA LEU A 227 -8.29 20.91 -8.20
C LEU A 227 -8.37 22.40 -8.54
N LYS A 228 -7.24 23.06 -8.84
CA LYS A 228 -7.23 24.46 -9.26
C LYS A 228 -8.00 24.60 -10.57
N GLY A 229 -7.74 23.75 -11.56
CA GLY A 229 -8.47 23.74 -12.83
C GLY A 229 -9.97 23.47 -12.64
N VAL A 230 -10.32 22.54 -11.75
CA VAL A 230 -11.73 22.26 -11.41
C VAL A 230 -12.44 23.50 -10.86
N LEU A 231 -11.79 24.24 -9.97
CA LEU A 231 -12.35 25.44 -9.35
C LEU A 231 -12.43 26.60 -10.35
N THR A 232 -11.45 26.75 -11.24
CA THR A 232 -11.45 27.78 -12.29
C THR A 232 -12.60 27.56 -13.29
N LEU A 233 -12.87 26.31 -13.68
CA LEU A 233 -14.04 25.97 -14.50
C LEU A 233 -15.35 26.32 -13.79
N LEU A 234 -15.46 25.98 -12.49
CA LEU A 234 -16.64 26.30 -11.70
C LEU A 234 -16.88 27.81 -11.58
N ASP A 235 -15.82 28.62 -11.40
CA ASP A 235 -15.94 30.08 -11.38
C ASP A 235 -16.43 30.64 -12.74
N SER A 236 -16.12 29.94 -13.83
CA SER A 236 -16.57 30.25 -15.19
C SER A 236 -17.94 29.64 -15.52
N ASN A 237 -18.58 28.98 -14.56
CA ASN A 237 -19.85 28.25 -14.72
C ASN A 237 -19.78 27.11 -15.76
N GLU A 238 -18.61 26.50 -15.88
CA GLU A 238 -18.34 25.33 -16.72
C GLU A 238 -18.07 24.07 -15.85
N GLU A 239 -18.38 22.91 -16.40
CA GLU A 239 -18.13 21.62 -15.77
C GLU A 239 -17.14 20.79 -16.60
N GLY A 240 -16.23 20.10 -15.92
CA GLY A 240 -15.19 19.32 -16.56
C GLY A 240 -14.24 18.70 -15.53
N LEU A 241 -13.16 18.10 -16.04
CA LEU A 241 -12.12 17.45 -15.23
C LEU A 241 -12.69 16.36 -14.30
N TRP A 242 -13.57 15.51 -14.84
CA TRP A 242 -14.24 14.44 -14.10
C TRP A 242 -13.27 13.46 -13.42
N GLY A 243 -12.12 13.17 -14.04
CA GLY A 243 -11.05 12.38 -13.42
C GLY A 243 -10.51 12.99 -12.13
N VAL A 244 -10.26 14.31 -12.11
CA VAL A 244 -9.82 15.03 -10.90
C VAL A 244 -10.93 15.03 -9.84
N ARG A 245 -12.19 15.24 -10.25
CA ARG A 245 -13.35 15.19 -9.34
C ARG A 245 -13.51 13.79 -8.73
N ALA A 246 -13.29 12.73 -9.50
CA ALA A 246 -13.32 11.35 -9.02
C ALA A 246 -12.18 11.10 -8.01
N LYS A 247 -10.93 11.49 -8.35
CA LYS A 247 -9.78 11.43 -7.42
C LYS A 247 -10.04 12.17 -6.12
N TRP A 248 -10.72 13.31 -6.17
CA TRP A 248 -11.14 14.03 -4.97
C TRP A 248 -12.11 13.22 -4.10
N GLY A 249 -13.11 12.57 -4.72
CA GLY A 249 -14.00 11.64 -4.04
C GLY A 249 -13.25 10.48 -3.39
N TRP A 250 -12.32 9.87 -4.13
CA TRP A 250 -11.52 8.74 -3.64
C TRP A 250 -10.53 9.12 -2.55
N TYR A 251 -9.93 10.32 -2.59
CA TYR A 251 -9.11 10.84 -1.50
C TYR A 251 -9.93 10.98 -0.20
N ARG A 252 -11.16 11.50 -0.28
CA ARG A 252 -12.06 11.58 0.88
C ARG A 252 -12.36 10.20 1.45
N GLU A 253 -12.65 9.24 0.59
CA GLU A 253 -12.91 7.86 1.00
C GLU A 253 -11.68 7.18 1.61
N PHE A 254 -10.50 7.38 1.02
CA PHE A 254 -9.22 6.90 1.55
C PHE A 254 -8.98 7.42 2.97
N VAL A 255 -9.05 8.74 3.14
CA VAL A 255 -8.81 9.39 4.43
C VAL A 255 -9.84 8.92 5.48
N ARG A 256 -11.12 8.80 5.10
CA ARG A 256 -12.18 8.28 5.99
C ARG A 256 -11.97 6.81 6.37
N ARG A 257 -11.66 5.96 5.40
CA ARG A 257 -11.58 4.50 5.59
C ARG A 257 -10.34 4.07 6.37
N TYR A 258 -9.21 4.74 6.13
CA TYR A 258 -7.92 4.41 6.74
C TYR A 258 -7.51 5.38 7.86
N GLN A 259 -8.44 6.20 8.35
CA GLN A 259 -8.23 7.17 9.43
C GLN A 259 -7.47 6.57 10.62
N ALA A 260 -7.94 5.45 11.16
CA ALA A 260 -7.33 4.83 12.33
C ALA A 260 -5.87 4.42 12.10
N GLN A 261 -5.50 4.08 10.86
CA GLN A 261 -4.13 3.73 10.49
C GLN A 261 -3.28 4.95 10.15
N LEU A 262 -3.89 6.06 9.70
CA LEU A 262 -3.19 7.30 9.36
C LEU A 262 -2.88 8.16 10.60
N MET A 263 -3.72 8.10 11.63
CA MET A 263 -3.57 8.91 12.85
C MET A 263 -2.20 8.78 13.56
N PRO A 264 -1.61 7.59 13.71
CA PRO A 264 -0.27 7.47 14.29
C PRO A 264 0.83 8.18 13.51
N PHE A 265 0.61 8.44 12.21
CA PHE A 265 1.58 9.08 11.32
C PHE A 265 1.26 10.55 11.07
N SER A 266 0.39 11.14 11.89
CA SER A 266 -0.16 12.46 11.59
C SER A 266 0.89 13.57 11.62
N ASP A 267 1.88 13.49 12.52
CA ASP A 267 3.02 14.41 12.56
C ASP A 267 3.89 14.30 11.31
N ILE A 268 4.13 13.08 10.83
CA ILE A 268 4.89 12.82 9.61
C ILE A 268 4.15 13.41 8.41
N ILE A 269 2.85 13.15 8.29
CA ILE A 269 2.00 13.68 7.21
C ILE A 269 1.98 15.21 7.24
N ASN A 270 1.83 15.80 8.43
CA ASN A 270 1.81 17.25 8.60
C ASN A 270 3.16 17.87 8.20
N ALA A 271 4.27 17.27 8.64
CA ALA A 271 5.62 17.77 8.37
C ALA A 271 6.05 17.59 6.91
N THR A 272 5.70 16.46 6.28
CA THR A 272 6.20 16.09 4.94
C THR A 272 5.28 16.49 3.80
N VAL A 273 3.96 16.59 4.03
CA VAL A 273 2.97 16.81 2.98
C VAL A 273 2.21 18.12 3.19
N ILE A 274 1.60 18.31 4.37
CA ILE A 274 0.72 19.48 4.63
C ILE A 274 1.50 20.79 4.73
N SER A 275 2.70 20.78 5.31
CA SER A 275 3.58 21.95 5.44
C SER A 275 3.93 22.59 4.09
N LYS A 276 3.91 21.82 3.01
CA LYS A 276 4.24 22.27 1.65
C LYS A 276 3.09 23.01 0.97
N MET A 277 1.87 22.85 1.47
CA MET A 277 0.64 23.47 0.97
C MET A 277 0.38 24.86 1.57
N SER A 278 1.34 25.56 2.20
CA SER A 278 1.05 26.79 2.97
C SER A 278 1.78 28.02 2.46
N ARG A 279 2.01 28.12 1.14
CA ARG A 279 2.75 29.22 0.53
C ARG A 279 1.96 30.06 -0.49
N SER A 280 0.67 29.81 -0.73
CA SER A 280 -0.13 30.69 -1.60
C SER A 280 -0.38 32.03 -0.90
N GLU A 281 0.23 33.11 -1.41
CA GLU A 281 0.22 34.46 -0.82
C GLU A 281 -1.12 35.22 -1.00
N GLU A 282 -2.01 34.74 -1.88
CA GLU A 282 -3.31 35.37 -2.16
C GLU A 282 -4.48 34.62 -1.50
N GLU A 283 -5.05 35.21 -0.45
CA GLU A 283 -6.30 34.75 0.15
C GLU A 283 -7.46 34.84 -0.87
N GLY A 284 -7.93 33.69 -1.35
CA GLY A 284 -9.10 33.60 -2.26
C GLY A 284 -8.81 33.03 -3.64
N SER A 285 -7.54 32.78 -3.99
CA SER A 285 -7.19 32.13 -5.26
C SER A 285 -7.79 30.72 -5.37
N ALA A 286 -7.99 30.22 -6.60
CA ALA A 286 -8.39 28.83 -6.84
C ALA A 286 -7.39 27.82 -6.21
N GLU A 287 -6.09 28.16 -6.20
CA GLU A 287 -5.04 27.38 -5.54
C GLU A 287 -5.26 27.30 -4.03
N ALA A 288 -5.45 28.44 -3.36
CA ALA A 288 -5.67 28.51 -1.92
C ALA A 288 -6.97 27.77 -1.50
N ARG A 289 -8.03 27.87 -2.32
CA ARG A 289 -9.28 27.11 -2.11
C ARG A 289 -9.05 25.60 -2.25
N ALA A 290 -8.30 25.15 -3.25
CA ALA A 290 -7.96 23.73 -3.43
C ALA A 290 -7.15 23.17 -2.24
N GLU A 291 -6.12 23.89 -1.79
CA GLU A 291 -5.35 23.50 -0.60
C GLU A 291 -6.23 23.44 0.66
N LYS A 292 -7.16 24.40 0.81
CA LYS A 292 -8.12 24.40 1.93
C LYS A 292 -9.05 23.18 1.90
N MET A 293 -9.55 22.78 0.73
CA MET A 293 -10.39 21.58 0.58
C MET A 293 -9.65 20.32 1.05
N VAL A 294 -8.43 20.11 0.54
CA VAL A 294 -7.60 18.95 0.88
C VAL A 294 -7.28 18.92 2.38
N LYS A 295 -6.89 20.07 2.94
CA LYS A 295 -6.64 20.22 4.38
C LYS A 295 -7.90 20.00 5.21
N SER A 296 -9.07 20.42 4.77
CA SER A 296 -10.30 20.26 5.55
C SER A 296 -10.66 18.78 5.72
N VAL A 297 -10.46 17.96 4.69
CA VAL A 297 -10.69 16.51 4.77
C VAL A 297 -9.76 15.86 5.79
N TRP A 298 -8.49 16.28 5.83
CA TRP A 298 -7.54 15.81 6.82
C TRP A 298 -7.84 16.33 8.24
N LYS A 299 -8.28 17.59 8.38
CA LYS A 299 -8.59 18.21 9.68
C LYS A 299 -9.85 17.66 10.35
N VAL A 300 -10.87 17.27 9.57
CA VAL A 300 -12.13 16.71 10.10
C VAL A 300 -11.89 15.44 10.92
N ILE A 301 -10.75 14.80 10.77
CA ILE A 301 -10.35 13.59 11.51
C ILE A 301 -9.84 13.88 12.94
N TYR A 302 -9.45 15.12 13.24
CA TYR A 302 -8.95 15.54 14.56
C TYR A 302 -10.05 16.04 15.53
N LEU A 303 -11.29 16.16 15.07
CA LEU A 303 -12.46 16.58 15.86
C LEU A 303 -13.35 15.38 16.16
#